data_AF-A0A836RXW6-F1
#
_entry.id   AF-A0A836RXW6-F1
#
_cell.length_a   1.000
_cell.length_b   1.000
_cell.length_c   1.000
_cell.angle_alpha   90.00
_cell.angle_beta   90.00
_cell.angle_gamma   90.00
#
_symmetry.space_group_name_H-M   'P 1'
#
loop_
_entity.id
_entity.type
_entity.pdbx_description
1 polymer ?
#
loop_
_entity_poly.entity_id
_entity_poly.type
_entity_poly.pdbx_seq_one_letter_code
_entity_poly.pdbx_strand_id
1 'polypeptide(L)'
;MTGRIDSRDEAHAALKDLLRLLGEGLGLEDGLLEAADYSAEPLARRRFTVHSTRLRSGGEARVIEARGVVLAAAAVLPASVMTRIDAGTRECLEKGTVLRVGDAVEPPVYLPRPVLEPGDGEPSGQKAIPRFVTYAAEGLPKTVPSDAAIRVYTPQDTTMMDQRILEESAEWLVLGMHCVTGWSVEGKLWLAAPLRDALRLAGVSVPRKGWLLARSAGGYASVAPLEEALEHGYIAVGLEGKLLDRDRGAPARLVLPRLYGWKHTKWLTEIHLLEAYTDGYWEARGYHERGLVALEERFKIRNPELVEAAEH
;
A
#
# COMPACT_ATOMS: atom_id res chain seq x y z
N MET A 1 28.32 2.16 -3.81
CA MET A 1 27.81 1.83 -5.16
C MET A 1 27.20 3.07 -5.75
N THR A 2 27.36 3.32 -7.05
CA THR A 2 26.89 4.53 -7.77
C THR A 2 25.36 4.68 -7.86
N GLY A 3 24.60 3.90 -7.09
CA GLY A 3 23.12 3.84 -7.13
C GLY A 3 22.53 3.30 -8.44
N ARG A 4 23.40 3.01 -9.42
CA ARG A 4 23.02 2.67 -10.79
C ARG A 4 23.04 1.16 -11.01
N ILE A 5 21.99 0.63 -11.63
CA ILE A 5 21.80 -0.76 -12.05
C ILE A 5 21.72 -0.74 -13.58
N ASP A 6 22.81 -1.08 -14.25
CA ASP A 6 22.87 -1.18 -15.70
C ASP A 6 22.61 -2.63 -16.18
N SER A 7 22.53 -3.60 -15.26
CA SER A 7 22.24 -5.01 -15.58
C SER A 7 21.43 -5.74 -14.51
N ARG A 8 20.82 -6.87 -14.90
CA ARG A 8 20.12 -7.78 -13.98
C ARG A 8 21.05 -8.33 -12.89
N ASP A 9 22.31 -8.60 -13.22
CA ASP A 9 23.29 -9.13 -12.27
C ASP A 9 23.65 -8.09 -11.21
N GLU A 10 23.74 -6.82 -11.57
CA GLU A 10 23.94 -5.72 -10.61
C GLU A 10 22.73 -5.56 -9.68
N ALA A 11 21.50 -5.70 -10.19
CA ALA A 11 20.31 -5.69 -9.35
C ALA A 11 20.30 -6.86 -8.35
N HIS A 12 20.71 -8.05 -8.79
CA HIS A 12 20.83 -9.21 -7.91
C HIS A 12 21.93 -9.01 -6.87
N ALA A 13 23.06 -8.39 -7.23
CA ALA A 13 24.11 -8.03 -6.29
C ALA A 13 23.61 -7.03 -5.23
N ALA A 14 22.90 -5.98 -5.65
CA ALA A 14 22.29 -5.02 -4.73
C ALA A 14 21.28 -5.67 -3.76
N LEU A 15 20.48 -6.63 -4.24
CA LEU A 15 19.60 -7.44 -3.39
C LEU A 15 20.38 -8.29 -2.38
N LYS A 16 21.49 -8.92 -2.79
CA LYS A 16 22.34 -9.70 -1.87
C LYS A 16 22.97 -8.82 -0.81
N ASP A 17 23.46 -7.64 -1.19
CA ASP A 17 24.06 -6.68 -0.26
C ASP A 17 23.03 -6.16 0.75
N LEU A 18 21.80 -5.85 0.31
CA LEU A 18 20.68 -5.53 1.20
C LEU A 18 20.45 -6.64 2.22
N LEU A 19 20.38 -7.90 1.77
CA LEU A 19 20.09 -9.04 2.62
C LEU A 19 21.21 -9.32 3.62
N ARG A 20 22.47 -9.13 3.21
CA ARG A 20 23.64 -9.21 4.10
C ARG A 20 23.56 -8.14 5.19
N LEU A 21 23.36 -6.88 4.83
CA LEU A 21 23.24 -5.77 5.79
C LEU A 21 22.07 -5.96 6.76
N LEU A 22 20.94 -6.47 6.25
CA LEU A 22 19.78 -6.80 7.08
C LEU A 22 20.08 -7.95 8.04
N GLY A 23 20.77 -9.00 7.59
CA GLY A 23 21.19 -10.12 8.43
C GLY A 23 22.10 -9.68 9.57
N GLU A 24 23.11 -8.87 9.25
CA GLU A 24 24.04 -8.27 10.23
C GLU A 24 23.31 -7.41 11.25
N GLY A 25 22.40 -6.53 10.79
CA GLY A 25 21.63 -5.63 11.66
C GLY A 25 20.62 -6.34 12.56
N LEU A 26 20.17 -7.53 12.18
CA LEU A 26 19.23 -8.34 12.96
C LEU A 26 19.92 -9.41 13.82
N GLY A 27 21.26 -9.47 13.80
CA GLY A 27 22.02 -10.48 14.52
C GLY A 27 21.72 -11.91 14.07
N LEU A 28 21.38 -12.10 12.79
CA LEU A 28 21.00 -13.40 12.24
C LEU A 28 22.24 -14.19 11.78
N GLU A 29 22.17 -15.52 11.90
CA GLU A 29 23.20 -16.41 11.35
C GLU A 29 23.29 -16.29 9.82
N ASP A 30 24.50 -16.45 9.28
CA ASP A 30 24.75 -16.46 7.85
C ASP A 30 23.88 -17.51 7.14
N GLY A 31 23.31 -17.12 6.00
CA GLY A 31 22.50 -17.99 5.16
C GLY A 31 20.99 -17.93 5.41
N LEU A 32 20.52 -17.32 6.50
CA LEU A 32 19.08 -17.28 6.81
C LEU A 32 18.28 -16.45 5.79
N LEU A 33 18.83 -15.31 5.37
CA LEU A 33 18.18 -14.38 4.44
C LEU A 33 18.64 -14.57 2.99
N GLU A 34 19.09 -15.77 2.63
CA GLU A 34 19.51 -16.05 1.25
C GLU A 34 18.34 -16.04 0.26
N ALA A 35 18.61 -15.47 -0.91
CA ALA A 35 17.72 -15.55 -2.07
C ALA A 35 17.57 -17.00 -2.55
N ALA A 36 16.32 -17.41 -2.80
CA ALA A 36 15.99 -18.72 -3.37
C ALA A 36 15.87 -18.67 -4.90
N ASP A 37 15.25 -17.63 -5.43
CA ASP A 37 15.09 -17.40 -6.87
C ASP A 37 14.86 -15.91 -7.14
N TYR A 38 15.29 -15.41 -8.29
CA TYR A 38 15.20 -14.00 -8.68
C TYR A 38 14.27 -13.79 -9.86
N SER A 39 13.31 -12.88 -9.70
CA SER A 39 12.42 -12.40 -10.76
C SER A 39 12.62 -10.90 -11.02
N ALA A 40 12.35 -10.48 -12.26
CA ALA A 40 12.34 -9.07 -12.64
C ALA A 40 11.11 -8.80 -13.51
N GLU A 41 10.29 -7.84 -13.11
CA GLU A 41 9.05 -7.48 -13.80
C GLU A 41 9.02 -5.98 -14.16
N PRO A 42 8.88 -5.63 -15.45
CA PRO A 42 8.64 -4.25 -15.85
C PRO A 42 7.25 -3.79 -15.38
N LEU A 43 7.18 -2.59 -14.79
CA LEU A 43 5.97 -2.01 -14.23
C LEU A 43 5.72 -0.61 -14.82
N ALA A 44 4.44 -0.21 -14.90
CA ALA A 44 3.98 1.03 -15.54
C ALA A 44 4.62 1.25 -16.92
N ARG A 45 4.52 0.23 -17.78
CA ARG A 45 5.03 0.25 -19.16
C ARG A 45 6.53 0.54 -19.27
N ARG A 46 7.32 -0.13 -18.43
CA ARG A 46 8.79 -0.07 -18.40
C ARG A 46 9.37 1.23 -17.82
N ARG A 47 8.58 2.03 -17.10
CA ARG A 47 9.14 3.14 -16.30
C ARG A 47 9.89 2.64 -15.08
N PHE A 48 9.42 1.54 -14.50
CA PHE A 48 10.01 0.93 -13.31
C PHE A 48 10.29 -0.54 -13.59
N THR A 49 11.32 -1.08 -12.97
CA THR A 49 11.57 -2.52 -12.90
C THR A 49 11.55 -2.93 -11.43
N VAL A 50 10.74 -3.93 -11.10
CA VAL A 50 10.73 -4.53 -9.77
C VAL A 50 11.52 -5.82 -9.84
N HIS A 51 12.68 -5.82 -9.19
CA HIS A 51 13.47 -7.03 -8.94
C HIS A 51 13.02 -7.60 -7.61
N SER A 52 12.66 -8.88 -7.59
CA SER A 52 12.18 -9.54 -6.37
C SER A 52 12.81 -10.92 -6.21
N THR A 53 12.93 -11.35 -4.96
CA THR A 53 13.37 -12.69 -4.62
C THR A 53 12.64 -13.22 -3.40
N ARG A 54 12.31 -14.51 -3.42
CA ARG A 54 11.85 -15.21 -2.21
C ARG A 54 13.05 -15.57 -1.35
N LEU A 55 12.91 -15.43 -0.04
CA LEU A 55 13.96 -15.81 0.90
C LEU A 55 13.82 -17.28 1.29
N ARG A 56 14.94 -17.97 1.52
CA ARG A 56 14.95 -19.38 1.97
C ARG A 56 14.24 -19.57 3.31
N SER A 57 14.35 -18.60 4.21
CA SER A 57 13.61 -18.55 5.47
C SER A 57 12.09 -18.37 5.33
N GLY A 58 11.60 -18.18 4.11
CA GLY A 58 10.31 -17.55 3.84
C GLY A 58 10.43 -16.02 3.85
N GLY A 59 9.45 -15.35 3.25
CA GLY A 59 9.48 -13.90 3.03
C GLY A 59 9.91 -13.52 1.61
N GLU A 60 10.09 -12.22 1.40
CA GLU A 60 10.39 -11.64 0.09
C GLU A 60 11.26 -10.40 0.24
N ALA A 61 12.24 -10.23 -0.64
CA ALA A 61 13.00 -9.00 -0.78
C ALA A 61 12.85 -8.42 -2.18
N ARG A 62 12.93 -7.09 -2.28
CA ARG A 62 12.71 -6.33 -3.50
C ARG A 62 13.67 -5.17 -3.64
N VAL A 63 14.08 -4.92 -4.88
CA VAL A 63 14.72 -3.69 -5.32
C VAL A 63 13.88 -3.13 -6.45
N ILE A 64 13.52 -1.85 -6.32
CA ILE A 64 12.77 -1.10 -7.32
C ILE A 64 13.75 -0.14 -7.97
N GLU A 65 13.86 -0.21 -9.29
CA GLU A 65 14.69 0.69 -10.07
C GLU A 65 13.91 1.38 -11.19
N ALA A 66 14.36 2.55 -11.60
CA ALA A 66 13.88 3.26 -12.76
C ALA A 66 15.05 3.79 -13.58
N ARG A 67 15.13 3.40 -14.87
CA ARG A 67 16.20 3.83 -15.79
C ARG A 67 17.60 3.53 -15.26
N GLY A 68 17.73 2.38 -14.62
CA GLY A 68 18.94 1.92 -14.00
C GLY A 68 19.25 2.64 -12.69
N VAL A 69 18.29 3.20 -11.98
CA VAL A 69 18.54 3.92 -10.71
C VAL A 69 17.71 3.28 -9.61
N VAL A 70 18.34 2.85 -8.51
CA VAL A 70 17.64 2.24 -7.36
C VAL A 70 16.82 3.28 -6.60
N LEU A 71 15.50 3.16 -6.64
CA LEU A 71 14.58 4.04 -5.90
C LEU A 71 14.31 3.54 -4.49
N ALA A 72 14.15 2.22 -4.35
CA ALA A 72 13.80 1.58 -3.10
C ALA A 72 14.37 0.17 -3.01
N ALA A 73 14.70 -0.23 -1.79
CA ALA A 73 15.01 -1.60 -1.43
C ALA A 73 14.23 -1.95 -0.16
N ALA A 74 13.55 -3.10 -0.15
CA ALA A 74 12.69 -3.51 0.95
C ALA A 74 12.71 -5.03 1.12
N ALA A 75 12.58 -5.52 2.35
CA ALA A 75 12.43 -6.94 2.64
C ALA A 75 11.34 -7.15 3.69
N VAL A 76 10.49 -8.14 3.47
CA VAL A 76 9.45 -8.59 4.40
C VAL A 76 9.82 -9.99 4.87
N LEU A 77 10.06 -10.11 6.18
CA LEU A 77 10.45 -11.35 6.82
C LEU A 77 9.23 -12.03 7.46
N PRO A 78 9.16 -13.37 7.48
CA PRO A 78 8.10 -14.09 8.17
C PRO A 78 8.32 -14.03 9.68
N ALA A 79 7.23 -14.12 10.45
CA ALA A 79 7.28 -14.07 11.90
C ALA A 79 8.18 -15.16 12.52
N SER A 80 8.40 -16.28 11.84
CA SER A 80 9.34 -17.33 12.27
C SER A 80 10.78 -16.81 12.44
N VAL A 81 11.19 -15.81 11.65
CA VAL A 81 12.52 -15.20 11.76
C VAL A 81 12.67 -14.42 13.07
N MET A 82 11.57 -13.87 13.62
CA MET A 82 11.62 -13.10 14.88
C MET A 82 12.20 -13.92 16.05
N THR A 83 11.99 -15.23 16.05
CA THR A 83 12.52 -16.14 17.08
C THR A 83 14.05 -16.29 17.03
N ARG A 84 14.68 -15.92 15.91
CA ARG A 84 16.11 -16.05 15.64
C ARG A 84 16.88 -14.73 15.74
N ILE A 85 16.16 -13.60 15.80
CA ILE A 85 16.74 -12.27 16.02
C ILE A 85 17.29 -12.20 17.45
N ASP A 86 18.40 -11.49 17.64
CA ASP A 86 18.96 -11.28 18.97
C ASP A 86 17.96 -10.61 19.93
N ALA A 87 18.07 -10.90 21.23
CA ALA A 87 17.05 -10.50 22.20
C ALA A 87 16.90 -8.97 22.33
N GLY A 88 18.01 -8.22 22.24
CA GLY A 88 17.98 -6.76 22.36
C GLY A 88 17.30 -6.10 21.16
N THR A 89 17.68 -6.53 19.96
CA THR A 89 17.05 -6.09 18.71
C THR A 89 15.59 -6.47 18.64
N ARG A 90 15.23 -7.68 19.08
CA ARG A 90 13.84 -8.14 19.17
C ARG A 90 13.02 -7.26 20.09
N GLU A 91 13.52 -6.96 21.29
CA GLU A 91 12.84 -6.07 22.24
C GLU A 91 12.63 -4.66 21.65
N CYS A 92 13.63 -4.12 20.94
CA CYS A 92 13.49 -2.85 20.22
C CYS A 92 12.38 -2.91 19.18
N LEU A 93 12.35 -3.94 18.34
CA LEU A 93 11.34 -4.14 17.30
C LEU A 93 9.93 -4.33 17.87
N GLU A 94 9.79 -5.10 18.95
CA GLU A 94 8.51 -5.32 19.63
C GLU A 94 7.93 -4.03 20.21
N LYS A 95 8.79 -3.08 20.60
CA LYS A 95 8.40 -1.73 21.02
C LYS A 95 8.13 -0.78 19.85
N GLY A 96 8.20 -1.25 18.60
CA GLY A 96 8.02 -0.43 17.40
C GLY A 96 9.22 0.47 17.09
N THR A 97 10.39 0.18 17.64
CA THR A 97 11.60 0.99 17.43
C THR A 97 12.17 0.72 16.03
N VAL A 98 12.50 1.80 15.31
CA VAL A 98 13.22 1.70 14.03
C VAL A 98 14.69 1.38 14.30
N LEU A 99 15.14 0.22 13.85
CA LEU A 99 16.56 -0.13 13.84
C LEU A 99 17.25 0.55 12.66
N ARG A 100 18.43 1.10 12.90
CA ARG A 100 19.27 1.73 11.88
C ARG A 100 20.62 1.04 11.85
N VAL A 101 21.05 0.69 10.64
CA VAL A 101 22.33 0.03 10.38
C VAL A 101 23.14 0.96 9.48
N GLY A 102 24.34 1.35 9.92
CA GLY A 102 25.21 2.29 9.21
C GLY A 102 24.68 3.73 9.19
N ASP A 103 25.15 4.51 8.20
CA ASP A 103 24.73 5.91 7.97
C ASP A 103 23.32 5.95 7.36
N ALA A 104 22.31 5.78 8.20
CA ALA A 104 20.91 5.79 7.78
C ALA A 104 20.42 7.21 7.50
N VAL A 105 20.00 7.46 6.26
CA VAL A 105 19.30 8.70 5.88
C VAL A 105 17.92 8.71 6.53
N GLU A 106 17.54 9.83 7.16
CA GLU A 106 16.19 10.02 7.67
C GLU A 106 15.16 9.81 6.55
N PRO A 107 13.99 9.20 6.83
CA PRO A 107 12.89 9.21 5.87
C PRO A 107 12.61 10.66 5.44
N PRO A 108 12.41 10.94 4.15
CA PRO A 108 12.15 12.30 3.71
C PRO A 108 10.96 12.88 4.48
N VAL A 109 11.15 14.04 5.09
CA VAL A 109 10.05 14.81 5.66
C VAL A 109 9.16 15.24 4.50
N TYR A 110 7.95 14.72 4.44
CA TYR A 110 7.01 15.03 3.38
C TYR A 110 6.73 16.53 3.37
N LEU A 111 7.27 17.22 2.37
CA LEU A 111 6.77 18.55 2.05
C LEU A 111 5.30 18.39 1.65
N PRO A 112 4.37 19.20 2.20
CA PRO A 112 3.01 19.26 1.70
C PRO A 112 3.07 19.79 0.27
N ARG A 113 3.27 18.88 -0.69
CA ARG A 113 3.07 19.20 -2.11
C ARG A 113 1.59 19.56 -2.27
N PRO A 114 1.26 20.64 -2.98
CA PRO A 114 -0.13 20.94 -3.27
C PRO A 114 -0.77 19.71 -3.89
N VAL A 115 -1.96 19.39 -3.38
CA VAL A 115 -2.91 18.53 -4.08
C VAL A 115 -3.12 19.18 -5.45
N LEU A 116 -2.57 18.56 -6.50
CA LEU A 116 -3.03 18.85 -7.84
C LEU A 116 -4.43 18.26 -7.93
N GLU A 117 -5.41 19.11 -8.21
CA GLU A 117 -6.74 18.68 -8.61
C GLU A 117 -6.59 17.71 -9.79
N PRO A 118 -7.35 16.60 -9.85
CA PRO A 118 -7.32 15.72 -11.00
C PRO A 118 -7.64 16.53 -12.26
N GLY A 119 -6.66 16.69 -13.16
CA GLY A 119 -6.90 17.29 -14.47
C GLY A 119 -7.76 16.37 -15.34
N ASP A 120 -8.42 16.93 -16.35
CA ASP A 120 -9.37 16.24 -17.26
C ASP A 120 -8.69 15.25 -18.25
N GLY A 121 -7.52 14.72 -17.93
CA GLY A 121 -6.70 13.89 -18.82
C GLY A 121 -6.26 12.57 -18.21
N GLU A 122 -5.90 11.61 -19.08
CA GLU A 122 -5.33 10.33 -18.68
C GLU A 122 -4.08 10.55 -17.80
N PRO A 123 -4.05 10.06 -16.54
CA PRO A 123 -2.92 10.34 -15.67
C PRO A 123 -1.61 9.79 -16.22
N SER A 124 -0.50 10.46 -15.90
CA SER A 124 0.83 10.07 -16.41
C SER A 124 1.12 8.57 -16.15
N GLY A 125 1.55 7.88 -17.21
CA GLY A 125 1.90 6.46 -17.15
C GLY A 125 0.70 5.52 -17.02
N GLN A 126 -0.52 5.99 -17.29
CA GLN A 126 -1.73 5.18 -17.35
C GLN A 126 -2.16 4.90 -18.79
N LYS A 127 -3.13 3.99 -18.95
CA LYS A 127 -3.95 3.85 -20.16
C LYS A 127 -5.34 3.43 -19.80
N ALA A 128 -6.34 4.10 -20.34
CA ALA A 128 -7.72 3.70 -20.22
C ALA A 128 -7.94 2.28 -20.77
N ILE A 129 -8.59 1.44 -19.97
CA ILE A 129 -9.07 0.11 -20.35
C ILE A 129 -10.57 -0.01 -20.07
N PRO A 130 -11.32 -0.82 -20.82
CA PRO A 130 -12.79 -0.81 -20.75
C PRO A 130 -13.35 -1.50 -19.49
N ARG A 131 -12.56 -2.37 -18.85
CA ARG A 131 -13.02 -3.26 -17.77
C ARG A 131 -11.95 -3.39 -16.68
N PHE A 132 -12.40 -3.55 -15.44
CA PHE A 132 -11.52 -3.83 -14.31
C PHE A 132 -10.81 -5.17 -14.44
N VAL A 133 -9.51 -5.15 -14.18
CA VAL A 133 -8.72 -6.36 -13.91
C VAL A 133 -8.87 -6.72 -12.43
N THR A 134 -9.16 -7.98 -12.14
CA THR A 134 -9.29 -8.45 -10.76
C THR A 134 -7.92 -8.84 -10.21
N TYR A 135 -7.45 -8.10 -9.21
CA TYR A 135 -6.26 -8.43 -8.43
C TYR A 135 -6.64 -8.83 -7.01
N ALA A 136 -5.92 -9.79 -6.44
CA ALA A 136 -6.01 -10.18 -5.05
C ALA A 136 -4.61 -10.61 -4.57
N ALA A 137 -3.89 -9.70 -3.90
CA ALA A 137 -2.48 -9.91 -3.57
C ALA A 137 -2.25 -11.17 -2.71
N GLU A 138 -3.19 -11.45 -1.80
CA GLU A 138 -3.17 -12.62 -0.92
C GLU A 138 -4.13 -13.73 -1.40
N GLY A 139 -4.62 -13.64 -2.63
CA GLY A 139 -5.70 -14.48 -3.14
C GLY A 139 -7.09 -14.07 -2.63
N LEU A 140 -8.12 -14.81 -3.05
CA LEU A 140 -9.48 -14.58 -2.58
C LEU A 140 -9.59 -15.06 -1.12
N PRO A 141 -10.22 -14.29 -0.21
CA PRO A 141 -10.46 -14.74 1.15
C PRO A 141 -11.24 -16.07 1.16
N LYS A 142 -10.84 -17.01 2.03
CA LYS A 142 -11.54 -18.28 2.22
C LYS A 142 -12.97 -18.06 2.70
N THR A 143 -13.13 -17.11 3.61
CA THR A 143 -14.40 -16.65 4.17
C THR A 143 -14.56 -15.17 3.86
N VAL A 144 -15.74 -14.79 3.40
CA VAL A 144 -16.13 -13.40 3.13
C VAL A 144 -17.30 -13.07 4.05
N PRO A 145 -17.37 -11.87 4.66
CA PRO A 145 -18.53 -11.45 5.43
C PRO A 145 -19.82 -11.58 4.62
N SER A 146 -20.92 -11.93 5.28
CA SER A 146 -22.25 -11.98 4.66
C SER A 146 -22.86 -10.59 4.47
N ASP A 147 -22.46 -9.64 5.29
CA ASP A 147 -22.96 -8.28 5.38
C ASP A 147 -21.82 -7.27 5.52
N ALA A 148 -22.12 -6.00 5.25
CA ALA A 148 -21.15 -4.92 5.27
C ALA A 148 -20.89 -4.34 6.68
N ALA A 149 -20.81 -5.21 7.69
CA ALA A 149 -20.45 -4.81 9.05
C ALA A 149 -18.94 -4.52 9.14
N ILE A 150 -18.57 -3.28 9.45
CA ILE A 150 -17.18 -2.82 9.48
C ILE A 150 -16.84 -2.34 10.89
N ARG A 151 -15.79 -2.92 11.47
CA ARG A 151 -15.30 -2.50 12.78
C ARG A 151 -14.36 -1.30 12.63
N VAL A 152 -14.66 -0.20 13.30
CA VAL A 152 -13.86 1.01 13.27
C VAL A 152 -13.14 1.17 14.60
N TYR A 153 -11.82 1.25 14.56
CA TYR A 153 -10.96 1.47 15.72
C TYR A 153 -10.44 2.90 15.69
N THR A 154 -10.49 3.57 16.84
CA THR A 154 -9.82 4.84 17.10
C THR A 154 -8.86 4.65 18.26
N PRO A 155 -7.99 5.62 18.58
CA PRO A 155 -7.12 5.49 19.75
C PRO A 155 -7.90 5.40 21.08
N GLN A 156 -9.17 5.82 21.10
CA GLN A 156 -10.00 5.88 22.31
C GLN A 156 -11.11 4.84 22.36
N ASP A 157 -11.60 4.35 21.22
CA ASP A 157 -12.82 3.53 21.17
C ASP A 157 -12.84 2.55 19.99
N THR A 158 -13.75 1.59 20.06
CA THR A 158 -14.09 0.67 18.97
C THR A 158 -15.59 0.73 18.68
N THR A 159 -15.94 1.07 17.45
CA THR A 159 -17.32 1.21 17.00
C THR A 159 -17.63 0.17 15.93
N MET A 160 -18.85 -0.38 15.93
CA MET A 160 -19.34 -1.20 14.83
C MET A 160 -20.16 -0.31 13.88
N MET A 161 -19.72 -0.18 12.63
CA MET A 161 -20.50 0.41 11.55
C MET A 161 -21.37 -0.68 10.93
N ASP A 162 -22.68 -0.55 11.10
CA ASP A 162 -23.69 -1.47 10.57
C ASP A 162 -23.94 -1.22 9.08
N GLN A 163 -24.29 -2.27 8.33
CA GLN A 163 -24.63 -2.18 6.91
C GLN A 163 -25.72 -1.14 6.61
N ARG A 164 -26.69 -0.95 7.52
CA ARG A 164 -27.77 0.05 7.37
C ARG A 164 -27.24 1.47 7.20
N ILE A 165 -26.12 1.81 7.83
CA ILE A 165 -25.48 3.12 7.66
C ILE A 165 -25.04 3.32 6.22
N LEU A 166 -24.48 2.27 5.60
CA LEU A 166 -24.07 2.31 4.20
C LEU A 166 -25.29 2.35 3.28
N GLU A 167 -26.36 1.63 3.60
CA GLU A 167 -27.61 1.67 2.83
C GLU A 167 -28.28 3.06 2.87
N GLU A 168 -28.23 3.75 4.01
CA GLU A 168 -28.81 5.09 4.21
C GLU A 168 -27.98 6.21 3.57
N SER A 169 -26.65 6.04 3.49
CA SER A 169 -25.73 7.08 3.01
C SER A 169 -25.14 6.83 1.63
N ALA A 170 -25.33 5.65 1.04
CA ALA A 170 -24.82 5.35 -0.28
C ALA A 170 -25.63 6.02 -1.39
N GLU A 171 -24.92 6.58 -2.35
CA GLU A 171 -25.47 7.18 -3.55
C GLU A 171 -24.75 6.63 -4.79
N TRP A 172 -25.39 6.82 -5.96
CA TRP A 172 -24.82 6.43 -7.23
C TRP A 172 -23.88 7.53 -7.74
N LEU A 173 -22.59 7.23 -7.81
CA LEU A 173 -21.52 8.15 -8.18
C LEU A 173 -20.68 7.60 -9.32
N VAL A 174 -20.19 8.48 -10.20
CA VAL A 174 -19.28 8.10 -11.27
C VAL A 174 -17.85 8.30 -10.80
N LEU A 175 -17.12 7.20 -10.60
CA LEU A 175 -15.75 7.22 -10.07
C LEU A 175 -14.80 6.41 -10.95
N GLY A 176 -13.53 6.83 -10.94
CA GLY A 176 -12.41 6.13 -11.59
C GLY A 176 -11.57 5.31 -10.63
N MET A 177 -10.73 4.44 -11.19
CA MET A 177 -9.69 3.69 -10.49
C MET A 177 -8.44 3.62 -11.36
N HIS A 178 -7.29 3.87 -10.76
CA HIS A 178 -6.00 3.86 -11.44
C HIS A 178 -5.11 2.77 -10.87
N CYS A 179 -4.61 1.86 -11.70
CA CYS A 179 -3.71 0.80 -11.25
C CYS A 179 -2.26 1.25 -11.29
N VAL A 180 -1.51 0.82 -10.28
CA VAL A 180 -0.06 1.03 -10.24
C VAL A 180 0.69 0.40 -11.40
N THR A 181 0.10 -0.62 -12.05
CA THR A 181 0.73 -1.27 -13.20
C THR A 181 0.54 -0.50 -14.51
N GLY A 182 -0.16 0.65 -14.51
CA GLY A 182 -0.26 1.56 -15.65
C GLY A 182 -1.49 1.37 -16.54
N TRP A 183 -2.63 0.99 -15.94
CA TRP A 183 -3.94 1.06 -16.58
C TRP A 183 -4.96 1.78 -15.68
N SER A 184 -5.91 2.48 -16.29
CA SER A 184 -7.02 3.18 -15.62
C SER A 184 -8.36 2.61 -16.08
N VAL A 185 -9.35 2.60 -15.19
CA VAL A 185 -10.75 2.40 -15.54
C VAL A 185 -11.50 3.62 -15.05
N GLU A 186 -12.16 4.34 -15.95
CA GLU A 186 -12.88 5.57 -15.65
C GLU A 186 -14.38 5.42 -15.95
N GLY A 187 -15.17 6.39 -15.48
CA GLY A 187 -16.58 6.48 -15.82
C GLY A 187 -17.43 5.33 -15.30
N LYS A 188 -17.07 4.73 -14.15
CA LYS A 188 -17.81 3.61 -13.58
C LYS A 188 -18.80 4.07 -12.55
N LEU A 189 -20.00 3.51 -12.61
CA LEU A 189 -21.10 3.87 -11.72
C LEU A 189 -21.03 3.03 -10.44
N TRP A 190 -20.69 3.64 -9.32
CA TRP A 190 -20.56 3.00 -8.01
C TRP A 190 -21.73 3.36 -7.12
N LEU A 191 -22.25 2.39 -6.36
CA LEU A 191 -23.12 2.66 -5.22
C LEU A 191 -22.23 2.72 -3.99
N ALA A 192 -22.02 3.91 -3.45
CA ALA A 192 -21.04 4.12 -2.40
C ALA A 192 -21.42 5.25 -1.43
N ALA A 193 -21.11 5.05 -0.15
CA ALA A 193 -21.27 6.05 0.89
C ALA A 193 -19.98 6.88 1.04
N PRO A 194 -20.05 8.22 1.13
CA PRO A 194 -18.89 9.03 1.50
C PRO A 194 -18.34 8.56 2.85
N LEU A 195 -17.03 8.30 2.93
CA LEU A 195 -16.41 7.73 4.13
C LEU A 195 -16.66 8.60 5.38
N ARG A 196 -16.54 9.93 5.21
CA ARG A 196 -16.79 10.91 6.28
C ARG A 196 -18.20 10.80 6.84
N ASP A 197 -19.20 10.65 5.96
CA ASP A 197 -20.59 10.54 6.39
C ASP A 197 -20.88 9.21 7.05
N ALA A 198 -20.37 8.11 6.51
CA ALA A 198 -20.52 6.80 7.12
C ALA A 198 -19.92 6.77 8.55
N LEU A 199 -18.71 7.33 8.73
CA LEU A 199 -18.07 7.44 10.05
C LEU A 199 -18.87 8.33 11.00
N ARG A 200 -19.38 9.47 10.51
CA ARG A 200 -20.21 10.40 11.30
C ARG A 200 -21.52 9.74 11.76
N LEU A 201 -22.22 9.05 10.86
CA LEU A 201 -23.47 8.35 11.17
C LEU A 201 -23.26 7.17 12.13
N ALA A 202 -22.10 6.51 12.04
CA ALA A 202 -21.70 5.47 13.00
C ALA A 202 -21.34 6.02 14.39
N GLY A 203 -21.24 7.35 14.57
CA GLY A 203 -20.84 7.96 15.84
C GLY A 203 -19.35 7.85 16.13
N VAL A 204 -18.51 7.64 15.10
CA VAL A 204 -17.05 7.52 15.28
C VAL A 204 -16.43 8.89 15.56
N SER A 205 -15.61 8.96 16.61
CA SER A 205 -14.78 10.13 16.91
C SER A 205 -13.55 10.15 16.01
N VAL A 206 -13.58 10.98 14.97
CA VAL A 206 -12.51 11.07 13.97
C VAL A 206 -11.42 12.06 14.42
N PRO A 207 -10.13 11.66 14.48
CA PRO A 207 -9.05 12.58 14.84
C PRO A 207 -8.80 13.61 13.74
N ARG A 208 -8.18 14.75 14.10
CA ARG A 208 -7.99 15.88 13.20
C ARG A 208 -6.94 15.61 12.11
N LYS A 209 -5.96 14.76 12.42
CA LYS A 209 -4.87 14.32 11.54
C LYS A 209 -4.54 12.86 11.84
N GLY A 210 -3.89 12.20 10.90
CA GLY A 210 -3.37 10.85 11.11
C GLY A 210 -3.47 10.01 9.85
N TRP A 211 -3.70 8.73 10.05
CA TRP A 211 -3.73 7.73 9.00
C TRP A 211 -4.97 6.85 9.12
N LEU A 212 -5.50 6.43 7.99
CA LEU A 212 -6.50 5.38 7.91
C LEU A 212 -5.82 4.10 7.46
N LEU A 213 -5.91 3.03 8.25
CA LEU A 213 -5.54 1.67 7.83
C LEU A 213 -6.81 0.84 7.62
N ALA A 214 -7.02 0.38 6.40
CA ALA A 214 -8.15 -0.45 6.02
C ALA A 214 -7.73 -1.92 5.92
N ARG A 215 -8.43 -2.82 6.61
CA ARG A 215 -8.15 -4.25 6.64
C ARG A 215 -9.24 -5.07 5.95
N SER A 216 -8.77 -6.01 5.15
CA SER A 216 -9.57 -6.98 4.42
C SER A 216 -9.79 -8.25 5.24
N ALA A 217 -10.91 -8.93 5.00
CA ALA A 217 -11.17 -10.28 5.49
C ALA A 217 -10.04 -11.29 5.15
N GLY A 218 -9.28 -11.05 4.08
CA GLY A 218 -8.16 -11.89 3.65
C GLY A 218 -6.84 -11.66 4.38
N GLY A 219 -6.76 -10.69 5.29
CA GLY A 219 -5.52 -10.26 5.95
C GLY A 219 -4.89 -9.00 5.34
N TYR A 220 -5.28 -8.66 4.12
CA TYR A 220 -4.70 -7.53 3.39
C TYR A 220 -4.97 -6.22 4.12
N ALA A 221 -3.93 -5.40 4.29
CA ALA A 221 -4.04 -4.07 4.84
C ALA A 221 -3.47 -3.03 3.88
N SER A 222 -4.06 -1.85 3.83
CA SER A 222 -3.48 -0.69 3.16
C SER A 222 -3.76 0.58 3.96
N VAL A 223 -2.84 1.54 3.84
CA VAL A 223 -2.80 2.76 4.65
C VAL A 223 -2.90 3.98 3.73
N ALA A 224 -3.63 5.01 4.17
CA ALA A 224 -3.79 6.28 3.46
C ALA A 224 -3.79 7.46 4.45
N PRO A 225 -3.39 8.67 4.03
CA PRO A 225 -3.57 9.87 4.83
C PRO A 225 -5.04 10.05 5.19
N LEU A 226 -5.32 10.32 6.46
CA LEU A 226 -6.69 10.37 6.95
C LEU A 226 -7.50 11.48 6.27
N GLU A 227 -6.90 12.65 6.09
CA GLU A 227 -7.55 13.82 5.47
C GLU A 227 -7.99 13.51 4.03
N GLU A 228 -7.09 12.93 3.24
CA GLU A 228 -7.37 12.50 1.86
C GLU A 228 -8.50 11.47 1.81
N ALA A 229 -8.49 10.50 2.72
CA ALA A 229 -9.54 9.47 2.79
C ALA A 229 -10.89 10.06 3.22
N LEU A 230 -10.92 11.01 4.16
CA LEU A 230 -12.17 11.64 4.61
C LEU A 230 -12.75 12.62 3.59
N GLU A 231 -11.92 13.23 2.75
CA GLU A 231 -12.37 14.19 1.75
C GLU A 231 -12.80 13.52 0.45
N HIS A 232 -12.09 12.47 0.03
CA HIS A 232 -12.30 11.85 -1.29
C HIS A 232 -12.54 10.34 -1.25
N GLY A 233 -12.67 9.75 -0.06
CA GLY A 233 -12.87 8.32 0.10
C GLY A 233 -14.33 7.91 0.25
N TYR A 234 -14.61 6.70 -0.21
CA TYR A 234 -15.94 6.11 -0.21
C TYR A 234 -15.91 4.64 0.23
N ILE A 235 -16.98 4.19 0.87
CA ILE A 235 -17.25 2.76 1.09
C ILE A 235 -18.28 2.33 0.06
N ALA A 236 -17.85 1.52 -0.91
CA ALA A 236 -18.70 1.05 -1.98
C ALA A 236 -19.31 -0.31 -1.66
N VAL A 237 -20.59 -0.47 -2.00
CA VAL A 237 -21.40 -1.70 -1.85
C VAL A 237 -22.00 -2.17 -3.19
N GLY A 238 -21.93 -1.35 -4.23
CA GLY A 238 -22.36 -1.72 -5.58
C GLY A 238 -21.50 -1.12 -6.70
N LEU A 239 -21.61 -1.71 -7.88
CA LEU A 239 -20.90 -1.34 -9.10
C LEU A 239 -21.78 -1.69 -10.33
N GLU A 240 -21.93 -0.73 -11.24
CA GLU A 240 -22.65 -0.89 -12.51
C GLU A 240 -24.08 -1.42 -12.35
N GLY A 241 -24.85 -0.80 -11.45
CA GLY A 241 -26.27 -1.13 -11.22
C GLY A 241 -26.51 -2.43 -10.42
N LYS A 242 -25.46 -3.06 -9.89
CA LYS A 242 -25.54 -4.29 -9.10
C LYS A 242 -24.80 -4.14 -7.77
N LEU A 243 -25.18 -4.92 -6.76
CA LEU A 243 -24.32 -5.11 -5.59
C LEU A 243 -22.98 -5.70 -6.01
N LEU A 244 -21.93 -5.41 -5.23
CA LEU A 244 -20.61 -5.98 -5.48
C LEU A 244 -20.70 -7.50 -5.50
N ASP A 245 -20.01 -8.11 -6.45
CA ASP A 245 -19.71 -9.54 -6.39
C ASP A 245 -18.45 -9.80 -5.54
N ARG A 246 -18.19 -11.09 -5.29
CA ARG A 246 -17.02 -11.51 -4.50
C ARG A 246 -15.69 -11.02 -5.08
N ASP A 247 -15.51 -11.01 -6.40
CA ASP A 247 -14.25 -10.60 -7.02
C ASP A 247 -14.02 -9.09 -6.93
N ARG A 248 -15.11 -8.32 -6.91
CA ARG A 248 -15.15 -6.87 -6.72
C ARG A 248 -15.06 -6.43 -5.27
N GLY A 249 -15.12 -7.36 -4.32
CA GLY A 249 -14.86 -7.10 -2.91
C GLY A 249 -16.11 -7.02 -2.05
N ALA A 250 -17.21 -7.69 -2.45
CA ALA A 250 -18.40 -7.81 -1.63
C ALA A 250 -18.09 -8.23 -0.18
N PRO A 251 -18.90 -7.83 0.81
CA PRO A 251 -20.08 -6.97 0.67
C PRO A 251 -19.74 -5.47 0.60
N ALA A 252 -18.55 -5.07 1.05
CA ALA A 252 -18.09 -3.68 0.98
C ALA A 252 -16.59 -3.58 0.66
N ARG A 253 -16.22 -2.48 0.00
CA ARG A 253 -14.82 -2.13 -0.25
C ARG A 253 -14.55 -0.65 -0.03
N LEU A 254 -13.31 -0.32 0.28
CA LEU A 254 -12.83 1.06 0.24
C LEU A 254 -12.49 1.46 -1.21
N VAL A 255 -12.88 2.68 -1.59
CA VAL A 255 -12.58 3.32 -2.87
C VAL A 255 -11.96 4.69 -2.60
N LEU A 256 -10.78 4.93 -3.18
CA LEU A 256 -10.00 6.16 -3.01
C LEU A 256 -9.60 6.68 -4.41
N PRO A 257 -10.49 7.36 -5.15
CA PRO A 257 -10.34 7.62 -6.58
C PRO A 257 -9.05 8.35 -6.97
N ARG A 258 -8.55 9.23 -6.09
CA ARG A 258 -7.30 9.99 -6.30
C ARG A 258 -6.04 9.15 -6.05
N LEU A 259 -6.16 8.02 -5.36
CA LEU A 259 -5.06 7.13 -5.01
C LEU A 259 -5.03 5.88 -5.90
N TYR A 260 -3.84 5.28 -6.03
CA TYR A 260 -3.68 4.05 -6.79
C TYR A 260 -4.44 2.87 -6.18
N GLY A 261 -4.79 1.93 -7.04
CA GLY A 261 -5.70 0.82 -6.78
C GLY A 261 -5.30 -0.13 -5.65
N TRP A 262 -4.03 -0.18 -5.23
CA TRP A 262 -3.66 -0.98 -4.06
C TRP A 262 -4.24 -0.38 -2.76
N LYS A 263 -4.51 0.93 -2.73
CA LYS A 263 -5.17 1.59 -1.60
C LYS A 263 -6.67 1.23 -1.48
N HIS A 264 -7.26 0.62 -2.51
CA HIS A 264 -8.70 0.31 -2.59
C HIS A 264 -9.01 -1.07 -1.99
N THR A 265 -8.97 -1.18 -0.66
CA THR A 265 -9.15 -2.45 0.08
C THR A 265 -10.50 -3.12 -0.21
N LYS A 266 -10.45 -4.33 -0.76
CA LYS A 266 -11.62 -5.21 -0.99
C LYS A 266 -11.96 -6.04 0.25
N TRP A 267 -13.21 -6.50 0.36
CA TRP A 267 -13.69 -7.32 1.47
C TRP A 267 -13.41 -6.61 2.80
N LEU A 268 -13.75 -5.31 2.86
CA LEU A 268 -13.42 -4.43 3.97
C LEU A 268 -14.11 -4.92 5.24
N THR A 269 -13.33 -5.11 6.29
CA THR A 269 -13.81 -5.60 7.59
C THR A 269 -13.43 -4.68 8.73
N GLU A 270 -12.30 -3.97 8.60
CA GLU A 270 -11.86 -3.05 9.64
C GLU A 270 -11.31 -1.75 9.06
N ILE A 271 -11.54 -0.66 9.79
CA ILE A 271 -10.93 0.65 9.58
C ILE A 271 -10.25 1.04 10.89
N HIS A 272 -8.97 1.38 10.84
CA HIS A 272 -8.21 1.86 11.99
C HIS A 272 -7.82 3.31 11.74
N LEU A 273 -8.22 4.21 12.63
CA LEU A 273 -7.80 5.62 12.62
C LEU A 273 -6.59 5.75 13.55
N LEU A 274 -5.41 5.91 12.95
CA LEU A 274 -4.12 5.85 13.61
C LEU A 274 -3.50 7.24 13.71
N GLU A 275 -2.82 7.54 14.81
CA GLU A 275 -2.06 8.79 14.94
C GLU A 275 -0.73 8.72 14.17
N ALA A 276 -0.06 7.57 14.26
CA ALA A 276 1.22 7.32 13.60
C ALA A 276 1.07 6.45 12.34
N TYR A 277 1.98 6.65 11.40
CA TYR A 277 2.06 5.85 10.19
C TYR A 277 2.47 4.40 10.51
N THR A 278 1.82 3.44 9.85
CA THR A 278 2.27 2.05 9.81
C THR A 278 2.10 1.48 8.40
N ASP A 279 3.03 0.63 7.99
CA ASP A 279 2.98 -0.01 6.68
C ASP A 279 1.77 -0.97 6.56
N GLY A 280 1.13 -0.93 5.40
CA GLY A 280 0.25 -1.99 4.91
C GLY A 280 1.03 -3.02 4.08
N TYR A 281 0.31 -3.83 3.31
CA TYR A 281 0.89 -4.95 2.57
C TYR A 281 1.89 -4.51 1.50
N TRP A 282 1.52 -3.54 0.64
CA TRP A 282 2.40 -3.08 -0.44
C TRP A 282 3.38 -2.03 0.05
N GLU A 283 3.02 -1.25 1.06
CA GLU A 283 3.88 -0.24 1.63
C GLU A 283 5.11 -0.87 2.30
N ALA A 284 4.92 -1.99 3.01
CA ALA A 284 6.03 -2.82 3.51
C ALA A 284 6.96 -3.36 2.40
N ARG A 285 6.46 -3.41 1.15
CA ARG A 285 7.19 -3.88 -0.04
C ARG A 285 7.73 -2.75 -0.91
N GLY A 286 7.81 -1.53 -0.35
CA GLY A 286 8.41 -0.37 -1.00
C GLY A 286 7.44 0.47 -1.83
N TYR A 287 6.13 0.24 -1.74
CA TYR A 287 5.13 1.11 -2.38
C TYR A 287 4.88 2.35 -1.54
N HIS A 288 4.50 3.45 -2.20
CA HIS A 288 4.40 4.75 -1.55
C HIS A 288 3.32 4.81 -0.44
N GLU A 289 3.61 5.55 0.64
CA GLU A 289 2.77 5.68 1.82
C GLU A 289 1.42 6.36 1.49
N ARG A 290 1.44 7.44 0.70
CA ARG A 290 0.26 8.13 0.18
C ARG A 290 -0.33 7.49 -1.08
N GLY A 291 0.42 7.38 -2.18
CA GLY A 291 -0.04 6.69 -3.38
C GLY A 291 -0.86 7.55 -4.34
N LEU A 292 -0.66 8.87 -4.34
CA LEU A 292 -1.40 9.82 -5.17
C LEU A 292 -1.08 9.65 -6.66
N VAL A 293 -2.12 9.47 -7.47
CA VAL A 293 -1.99 9.17 -8.90
C VAL A 293 -1.38 10.34 -9.67
N ALA A 294 -1.84 11.56 -9.36
CA ALA A 294 -1.43 12.79 -10.03
C ALA A 294 0.07 13.09 -9.90
N LEU A 295 0.71 12.59 -8.85
CA LEU A 295 2.14 12.79 -8.58
C LEU A 295 3.00 11.55 -8.87
N GLU A 296 2.42 10.53 -9.50
CA GLU A 296 3.09 9.25 -9.78
C GLU A 296 3.75 8.59 -8.55
N GLU A 297 3.11 8.71 -7.39
CA GLU A 297 3.59 8.17 -6.13
C GLU A 297 3.44 6.65 -6.08
N ARG A 298 4.24 5.93 -6.85
CA ARG A 298 4.16 4.47 -6.95
C ARG A 298 4.99 3.78 -5.87
N PHE A 299 6.19 4.28 -5.65
CA PHE A 299 7.19 3.67 -4.76
C PHE A 299 7.77 4.68 -3.77
N LYS A 300 8.21 4.19 -2.62
CA LYS A 300 8.96 4.97 -1.63
C LYS A 300 10.28 5.38 -2.26
N ILE A 301 10.64 6.65 -2.19
CA ILE A 301 11.98 7.10 -2.60
C ILE A 301 12.81 7.24 -1.33
N ARG A 302 13.79 6.35 -1.15
CA ARG A 302 14.62 6.32 0.06
C ARG A 302 16.02 6.89 -0.13
N ASN A 303 16.35 7.36 -1.33
CA ASN A 303 17.58 8.10 -1.60
C ASN A 303 17.24 9.50 -2.15
N PRO A 304 17.43 10.57 -1.35
CA PRO A 304 17.08 11.93 -1.73
C PRO A 304 18.00 12.52 -2.82
N GLU A 305 19.25 12.07 -2.94
CA GLU A 305 20.19 12.53 -4.00
C GLU A 305 19.67 12.18 -5.41
N LEU A 306 18.81 11.16 -5.51
CA LEU A 306 18.17 10.76 -6.76
C LEU A 306 17.00 11.64 -7.17
N VAL A 307 16.40 12.38 -6.22
CA VAL A 307 15.32 13.32 -6.50
C VAL A 307 15.88 14.55 -7.21
N GLU A 308 17.03 15.08 -6.75
CA GLU A 308 17.66 16.27 -7.34
C GLU A 308 18.21 16.01 -8.75
N ALA A 309 18.73 14.81 -9.00
CA ALA A 309 19.24 14.40 -10.32
C ALA A 309 18.15 14.18 -11.37
N ALA A 310 16.89 13.97 -10.97
CA ALA A 310 15.75 13.77 -11.87
C ALA A 310 15.00 15.07 -12.21
N GLU A 311 15.30 16.17 -11.52
CA GLU A 311 14.71 17.50 -11.73
C GLU A 311 15.58 18.43 -12.62
N HIS A 312 16.72 17.94 -13.13
CA HIS A 312 17.61 18.62 -14.09
C HIS A 312 17.65 17.89 -15.46
#